data_AF-A0A1L6PST0-F1
#
_entry.id   AF-A0A1L6PST0-F1
#
_cell.length_a   1.000
_cell.length_b   1.000
_cell.length_c   1.000
_cell.angle_alpha   90.00
_cell.angle_beta   90.00
_cell.angle_gamma   90.00
#
_symmetry.space_group_name_H-M   'P 1'
#
loop_
_entity.id
_entity.type
_entity.pdbx_description
1 polymer ?
#
loop_
_entity_poly.entity_id
_entity_poly.type
_entity_poly.pdbx_seq_one_letter_code
_entity_poly.pdbx_strand_id
1 'polypeptide(L)'
;MRRNPAPAELEPVEAFCNTATLLHGEDEFARPGTAGGWLRAHGYPEAVAPAELAALTEARETVRAYLAERTSPEALDALNQLIRSVAGAPAVRPDGTLALRPVDDGAVAGIVRTVLEALLRDGLTGRHATRLKACAAPECRWVFYDRAPSSNGLWCDMDVCGARHKMRAYRARGGAAARRDG
;
A
#
# COMPACT_ATOMS: atom_id res chain seq x y z
N MET A 1 15.89 0.38 -10.48
CA MET A 1 15.10 -0.34 -11.50
C MET A 1 13.72 -0.58 -10.92
N ARG A 2 12.67 0.13 -11.36
CA ARG A 2 11.30 -0.09 -10.84
C ARG A 2 10.96 -1.57 -11.07
N ARG A 3 10.63 -2.31 -10.01
CA ARG A 3 10.14 -3.70 -10.14
C ARG A 3 8.95 -3.71 -11.08
N ASN A 4 8.82 -4.78 -11.88
CA ASN A 4 7.68 -4.96 -12.76
C ASN A 4 6.38 -4.78 -11.97
N PRO A 5 5.37 -4.11 -12.57
CA PRO A 5 4.12 -3.83 -11.88
C PRO A 5 3.43 -5.11 -11.38
N ALA A 6 2.58 -4.93 -10.38
CA ALA A 6 1.68 -5.97 -9.91
C ALA A 6 0.80 -6.50 -11.06
N PRO A 7 0.30 -7.74 -10.97
CA PRO A 7 -0.77 -8.21 -11.83
C PRO A 7 -1.96 -7.23 -11.84
N ALA A 8 -2.72 -7.18 -12.94
CA ALA A 8 -3.78 -6.20 -13.14
C ALA A 8 -4.84 -6.21 -12.01
N GLU A 9 -5.07 -7.37 -11.39
CA GLU A 9 -6.01 -7.54 -10.28
C GLU A 9 -5.57 -6.84 -8.99
N LEU A 10 -4.27 -6.57 -8.86
CA LEU A 10 -3.64 -5.94 -7.69
C LEU A 10 -3.14 -4.51 -7.99
N GLU A 11 -3.25 -4.07 -9.25
CA GLU A 11 -2.87 -2.73 -9.68
C GLU A 11 -3.58 -1.64 -8.85
N PRO A 12 -4.88 -1.72 -8.51
CA PRO A 12 -5.52 -0.68 -7.71
C PRO A 12 -4.86 -0.51 -6.34
N VAL A 13 -4.40 -1.61 -5.73
CA VAL A 13 -3.71 -1.57 -4.44
C VAL A 13 -2.32 -0.96 -4.58
N GLU A 14 -1.56 -1.40 -5.59
CA GLU A 14 -0.21 -0.88 -5.86
C GLU A 14 -0.25 0.62 -6.20
N ALA A 15 -1.11 1.03 -7.13
CA ALA A 15 -1.25 2.41 -7.56
C ALA A 15 -1.70 3.33 -6.42
N PHE A 16 -2.75 2.95 -5.69
CA PHE A 16 -3.25 3.72 -4.54
C PHE A 16 -2.19 3.85 -3.45
N CYS A 17 -1.56 2.74 -3.08
CA CYS A 17 -0.50 2.77 -2.06
C CYS A 17 0.71 3.59 -2.52
N ASN A 18 1.02 3.63 -3.80
CA ASN A 18 2.19 4.33 -4.31
C ASN A 18 1.92 5.78 -4.76
N THR A 19 0.76 6.33 -4.41
CA THR A 19 0.50 7.79 -4.44
C THR A 19 1.48 8.58 -3.57
N ALA A 20 2.18 7.93 -2.63
CA ALA A 20 3.28 8.55 -1.89
C ALA A 20 4.62 7.85 -2.15
N THR A 21 5.60 8.60 -2.62
CA THR A 21 7.01 8.19 -2.69
C THR A 21 7.74 8.79 -1.49
N LEU A 22 7.55 8.22 -0.30
CA LEU A 22 8.04 8.81 0.96
C LEU A 22 9.56 9.05 0.99
N LEU A 23 10.33 8.17 0.36
CA LEU A 23 11.79 8.33 0.22
C LEU A 23 12.19 9.61 -0.53
N HIS A 24 11.30 10.15 -1.37
CA HIS A 24 11.55 11.30 -2.24
C HIS A 24 10.74 12.53 -1.80
N GLY A 25 9.99 12.42 -0.69
CA GLY A 25 9.15 13.50 -0.17
C GLY A 25 7.94 13.83 -1.05
N GLU A 26 7.52 12.91 -1.92
CA GLU A 26 6.39 13.09 -2.82
C GLU A 26 5.14 12.40 -2.25
N ASP A 27 4.01 13.11 -2.31
CA ASP A 27 2.71 12.57 -1.93
C ASP A 27 1.60 13.28 -2.72
N GLU A 28 0.91 12.53 -3.59
CA GLU A 28 -0.19 13.04 -4.40
C GLU A 28 -1.34 13.57 -3.53
N PHE A 29 -1.60 12.95 -2.37
CA PHE A 29 -2.68 13.34 -1.47
C PHE A 29 -2.29 14.44 -0.47
N ALA A 30 -1.05 14.93 -0.49
CA ALA A 30 -0.64 16.03 0.39
C ALA A 30 -1.34 17.36 0.06
N ARG A 31 -1.79 17.56 -1.19
CA ARG A 31 -2.45 18.79 -1.65
C ARG A 31 -3.57 18.49 -2.64
N PRO A 32 -4.67 19.27 -2.66
CA PRO A 32 -5.76 19.07 -3.63
C PRO A 32 -5.31 19.10 -5.09
N GLY A 33 -4.38 20.00 -5.44
CA GLY A 33 -3.92 20.16 -6.82
C GLY A 33 -3.15 18.95 -7.38
N THR A 34 -2.35 18.27 -6.55
CA THR A 34 -1.64 17.04 -6.96
C THR A 34 -2.61 15.85 -7.00
N ALA A 35 -3.48 15.76 -5.99
CA ALA A 35 -4.47 14.69 -5.90
C ALA A 35 -5.39 14.65 -7.12
N GLY A 36 -5.88 15.81 -7.59
CA GLY A 36 -6.76 15.89 -8.75
C GLY A 36 -6.17 15.26 -10.02
N GLY A 37 -4.86 15.37 -10.24
CA GLY A 37 -4.18 14.75 -11.37
C GLY A 37 -4.21 13.23 -11.32
N TRP A 38 -3.88 12.65 -10.16
CA TRP A 38 -3.95 11.20 -9.96
C TRP A 38 -5.39 10.69 -10.03
N LEU A 39 -6.33 11.39 -9.40
CA LEU A 39 -7.75 11.04 -9.38
C LEU A 39 -8.34 11.00 -10.80
N ARG A 40 -8.11 12.04 -11.61
CA ARG A 40 -8.53 12.05 -13.02
C ARG A 40 -7.97 10.85 -13.79
N ALA A 41 -6.68 10.56 -13.63
CA ALA A 41 -6.02 9.48 -14.35
C ALA A 41 -6.62 8.10 -14.04
N HIS A 42 -7.25 7.94 -12.87
CA HIS A 42 -7.92 6.72 -12.45
C HIS A 42 -9.45 6.80 -12.53
N GLY A 43 -9.99 7.84 -13.17
CA GLY A 43 -11.43 7.99 -13.42
C GLY A 43 -12.25 8.48 -12.23
N TYR A 44 -11.62 9.07 -11.21
CA TYR A 44 -12.29 9.63 -10.03
C TYR A 44 -12.52 11.14 -10.16
N PRO A 45 -13.48 11.72 -9.42
CA PRO A 45 -13.67 13.16 -9.36
C PRO A 45 -12.40 13.89 -8.89
N GLU A 46 -11.98 14.92 -9.62
CA GLU A 46 -10.74 15.66 -9.31
C GLU A 46 -10.85 16.53 -8.06
N ALA A 47 -12.05 17.05 -7.80
CA ALA A 47 -12.32 17.93 -6.68
C ALA A 47 -12.50 17.11 -5.42
N VAL A 48 -11.56 17.24 -4.49
CA VAL A 48 -11.55 16.55 -3.20
C VAL A 48 -11.22 17.55 -2.10
N ALA A 49 -12.06 17.59 -1.07
CA ALA A 49 -11.88 18.46 0.07
C ALA A 49 -10.65 18.03 0.90
N PRO A 50 -10.01 18.94 1.66
CA PRO A 50 -8.87 18.59 2.50
C PRO A 50 -9.12 17.43 3.48
N ALA A 51 -10.33 17.33 4.03
CA ALA A 51 -10.72 16.24 4.92
C ALA A 51 -10.79 14.87 4.20
N GLU A 52 -11.22 14.88 2.94
CA GLU A 52 -11.26 13.68 2.10
C GLU A 52 -9.85 13.21 1.71
N LEU A 53 -8.92 14.14 1.48
CA LEU A 53 -7.49 13.79 1.28
C LEU A 53 -6.87 13.17 2.52
N ALA A 54 -7.21 13.67 3.71
CA ALA A 54 -6.78 13.08 4.97
C ALA A 54 -7.32 11.65 5.12
N ALA A 55 -8.58 11.41 4.77
CA ALA A 55 -9.19 10.08 4.80
C ALA A 55 -8.53 9.12 3.78
N LEU A 56 -8.22 9.58 2.56
CA LEU A 56 -7.48 8.78 1.57
C LEU A 56 -6.07 8.45 2.07
N THR A 57 -5.40 9.40 2.71
CA THR A 57 -4.07 9.20 3.30
C THR A 57 -4.12 8.17 4.44
N GLU A 58 -5.08 8.28 5.35
CA GLU A 58 -5.27 7.32 6.44
C GLU A 58 -5.58 5.91 5.91
N ALA A 59 -6.48 5.79 4.93
CA ALA A 59 -6.78 4.53 4.29
C ALA A 59 -5.53 3.92 3.63
N ARG A 60 -4.72 4.73 2.94
CA ARG A 60 -3.46 4.32 2.32
C ARG A 60 -2.48 3.76 3.34
N GLU A 61 -2.26 4.48 4.44
CA GLU A 61 -1.31 4.06 5.46
C GLU A 61 -1.80 2.81 6.23
N THR A 62 -3.11 2.65 6.39
CA THR A 62 -3.74 1.44 6.93
C THR A 62 -3.46 0.23 6.04
N VAL A 63 -3.68 0.36 4.73
CA VAL A 63 -3.37 -0.72 3.76
C VAL A 63 -1.87 -1.03 3.77
N ARG A 64 -0.99 -0.02 3.75
CA ARG A 64 0.46 -0.23 3.83
C ARG A 64 0.90 -0.95 5.09
N ALA A 65 0.31 -0.61 6.25
CA ALA A 65 0.62 -1.28 7.52
C ALA A 65 0.22 -2.75 7.47
N TYR A 66 -0.98 -3.05 6.96
CA TYR A 66 -1.42 -4.43 6.75
C TYR A 66 -0.50 -5.20 5.77
N LEU A 67 -0.08 -4.57 4.66
CA LEU A 67 0.85 -5.19 3.70
C LEU A 67 2.26 -5.40 4.25
N ALA A 68 2.67 -4.61 5.25
CA ALA A 68 3.95 -4.77 5.93
C ALA A 68 3.92 -5.95 6.92
N GLU A 69 2.83 -6.10 7.68
CA GLU A 69 2.69 -7.14 8.70
C GLU A 69 1.25 -7.66 8.80
N ARG A 70 0.91 -8.63 7.94
CA ARG A 70 -0.45 -9.18 7.80
C ARG A 70 -0.96 -9.93 9.04
N THR A 71 -0.07 -10.29 9.96
CA THR A 71 -0.39 -11.02 11.19
C THR A 71 -0.46 -10.12 12.41
N SER A 72 -0.17 -8.82 12.27
CA SER A 72 -0.28 -7.86 13.38
C SER A 72 -1.75 -7.69 13.78
N PRO A 73 -2.13 -7.93 15.04
CA PRO A 73 -3.49 -7.69 15.51
C PRO A 73 -3.94 -6.25 15.27
N GLU A 74 -3.05 -5.28 15.50
CA GLU A 74 -3.33 -3.85 15.28
C GLU A 74 -3.62 -3.56 13.80
N ALA A 75 -2.80 -4.09 12.89
CA ALA A 75 -3.01 -3.88 11.46
C ALA A 75 -4.30 -4.56 10.96
N LEU A 76 -4.64 -5.72 11.50
CA LEU A 76 -5.89 -6.42 11.22
C LEU A 76 -7.09 -5.63 11.72
N ASP A 77 -7.04 -5.12 12.95
CA ASP A 77 -8.12 -4.32 13.54
C ASP A 77 -8.34 -3.02 12.77
N ALA A 78 -7.26 -2.31 12.42
CA ALA A 78 -7.34 -1.09 11.61
C ALA A 78 -7.93 -1.36 10.22
N LEU A 79 -7.48 -2.42 9.54
CA LEU A 79 -8.05 -2.80 8.23
C LEU A 79 -9.53 -3.17 8.35
N ASN A 80 -9.91 -3.92 9.39
CA ASN A 80 -11.30 -4.27 9.64
C ASN A 80 -12.18 -3.04 9.94
N GLN A 81 -11.65 -2.03 10.65
CA GLN A 81 -12.34 -0.75 10.85
C GLN A 81 -12.51 0.01 9.54
N LEU A 82 -11.45 0.07 8.71
CA LEU A 82 -11.50 0.69 7.39
C LEU A 82 -12.56 0.02 6.50
N ILE A 83 -12.58 -1.32 6.45
CA ILE A 83 -13.60 -2.08 5.70
C ILE A 83 -15.00 -1.68 6.17
N ARG A 84 -15.28 -1.69 7.47
CA ARG A 84 -16.60 -1.32 8.00
C ARG A 84 -17.01 0.12 7.66
N SER A 85 -16.04 1.02 7.52
CA SER A 85 -16.34 2.43 7.22
C SER A 85 -16.80 2.68 5.78
N VAL A 86 -16.40 1.84 4.82
CA VAL A 86 -16.69 2.06 3.38
C VAL A 86 -17.50 0.95 2.72
N ALA A 87 -17.64 -0.20 3.39
CA ALA A 87 -18.21 -1.42 2.84
C ALA A 87 -19.21 -2.11 3.78
N GLY A 88 -20.35 -2.49 3.22
CA GLY A 88 -21.37 -3.33 3.82
C GLY A 88 -21.18 -4.80 3.46
N ALA A 89 -22.29 -5.55 3.38
CA ALA A 89 -22.26 -6.98 3.10
C ALA A 89 -21.63 -7.30 1.73
N PRO A 90 -20.90 -8.44 1.60
CA PRO A 90 -20.43 -8.91 0.31
C PRO A 90 -21.58 -9.17 -0.68
N ALA A 91 -21.32 -8.98 -1.96
CA ALA A 91 -22.25 -9.26 -3.05
C ALA A 91 -21.51 -9.82 -4.27
N VAL A 92 -22.23 -10.54 -5.14
CA VAL A 92 -21.70 -11.00 -6.42
C VAL A 92 -22.24 -10.09 -7.52
N ARG A 93 -21.34 -9.53 -8.32
CA ARG A 93 -21.69 -8.73 -9.50
C ARG A 93 -22.18 -9.64 -10.64
N PRO A 94 -22.93 -9.10 -11.63
CA PRO A 94 -23.39 -9.87 -12.80
C PRO A 94 -22.25 -10.53 -13.60
N ASP A 95 -21.03 -9.98 -13.54
CA ASP A 95 -19.81 -10.54 -14.15
C ASP A 95 -19.21 -11.71 -13.35
N GLY A 96 -19.89 -12.16 -12.28
CA GLY A 96 -19.46 -13.26 -11.41
C GLY A 96 -18.41 -12.87 -10.37
N THR A 97 -18.04 -11.59 -10.29
CA THR A 97 -17.00 -11.14 -9.37
C THR A 97 -17.52 -10.77 -7.99
N LEU A 98 -16.73 -11.04 -6.94
CA LEU A 98 -17.06 -10.63 -5.59
C LEU A 98 -16.82 -9.12 -5.42
N ALA A 99 -17.77 -8.47 -4.77
CA ALA A 99 -17.81 -7.06 -4.47
C ALA A 99 -18.22 -6.83 -3.02
N LEU A 100 -17.97 -5.62 -2.53
CA LEU A 100 -18.48 -5.13 -1.27
C LEU A 100 -19.61 -4.13 -1.57
N ARG A 101 -20.74 -4.23 -0.88
CA ARG A 101 -21.81 -3.23 -1.04
C ARG A 101 -21.33 -1.87 -0.51
N PRO A 102 -21.66 -0.75 -1.15
CA PRO A 102 -21.37 0.58 -0.58
C PRO A 102 -22.15 0.79 0.73
N VAL A 103 -21.51 1.44 1.71
CA VAL A 103 -22.21 2.04 2.86
C VAL A 103 -22.77 3.41 2.47
N ASP A 104 -22.01 4.14 1.65
CA ASP A 104 -22.40 5.39 0.99
C ASP A 104 -21.81 5.45 -0.44
N ASP A 105 -22.28 6.43 -1.20
CA ASP A 105 -21.83 6.71 -2.58
C ASP A 105 -20.74 7.80 -2.65
N GLY A 106 -20.05 8.07 -1.53
CA GLY A 106 -18.96 9.02 -1.46
C GLY A 106 -17.76 8.59 -2.32
N ALA A 107 -17.14 9.55 -3.01
CA ALA A 107 -16.02 9.28 -3.92
C ALA A 107 -14.84 8.60 -3.19
N VAL A 108 -14.50 9.08 -1.98
CA VAL A 108 -13.46 8.49 -1.13
C VAL A 108 -13.78 7.04 -0.78
N ALA A 109 -15.00 6.77 -0.30
CA ALA A 109 -15.43 5.42 0.04
C ALA A 109 -15.38 4.49 -1.18
N GLY A 110 -15.73 5.00 -2.36
CA GLY A 110 -15.60 4.30 -3.63
C GLY A 110 -14.16 3.88 -3.95
N ILE A 111 -13.20 4.81 -3.87
CA ILE A 111 -11.77 4.55 -4.12
C ILE A 111 -11.24 3.49 -3.16
N VAL A 112 -11.46 3.68 -1.86
CA VAL A 112 -10.98 2.76 -0.82
C VAL A 112 -11.61 1.37 -0.99
N ARG A 113 -12.90 1.31 -1.31
CA ARG A 113 -13.59 0.03 -1.58
C ARG A 113 -13.00 -0.71 -2.76
N THR A 114 -12.64 -0.03 -3.87
CA THR A 114 -11.95 -0.66 -5.01
C THR A 114 -10.64 -1.32 -4.58
N VAL A 115 -9.85 -0.65 -3.74
CA VAL A 115 -8.60 -1.18 -3.18
C VAL A 115 -8.85 -2.41 -2.29
N LEU A 116 -9.87 -2.35 -1.43
CA LEU A 116 -10.23 -3.46 -0.54
C LEU A 116 -10.77 -4.67 -1.30
N GLU A 117 -11.56 -4.48 -2.36
CA GLU A 117 -12.05 -5.57 -3.21
C GLU A 117 -10.90 -6.28 -3.95
N ALA A 118 -9.89 -5.53 -4.40
CA ALA A 118 -8.69 -6.11 -5.00
C ALA A 118 -7.92 -6.98 -3.99
N LEU A 119 -7.73 -6.50 -2.75
CA LEU A 119 -7.13 -7.28 -1.66
C LEU A 119 -7.93 -8.54 -1.31
N LEU A 120 -9.26 -8.40 -1.22
CA LEU A 120 -10.17 -9.51 -0.90
C LEU A 120 -10.08 -10.62 -1.96
N ARG A 121 -10.11 -10.25 -3.24
CA ARG A 121 -10.01 -11.21 -4.35
C ARG A 121 -8.68 -11.96 -4.34
N ASP A 122 -7.59 -11.24 -4.11
CA ASP A 122 -6.26 -11.86 -4.01
C ASP A 122 -6.19 -12.86 -2.84
N GLY A 123 -6.71 -12.46 -1.66
CA GLY A 123 -6.80 -13.32 -0.48
C GLY A 123 -7.62 -14.60 -0.74
N LEU A 124 -8.77 -14.49 -1.40
CA LEU A 124 -9.65 -15.64 -1.68
C LEU A 124 -9.05 -16.61 -2.70
N THR A 125 -8.35 -16.12 -3.71
CA THR A 125 -7.76 -16.99 -4.74
C THR A 125 -6.49 -17.66 -4.26
N GLY A 126 -5.83 -17.13 -3.22
CA GLY A 126 -4.59 -17.65 -2.65
C GLY A 126 -3.39 -17.63 -3.60
N ARG A 127 -3.58 -17.25 -4.88
CA ARG A 127 -2.56 -17.32 -5.92
C ARG A 127 -1.44 -16.31 -5.69
N HIS A 128 -1.76 -15.15 -5.12
CA HIS A 128 -0.78 -14.09 -4.86
C HIS A 128 -0.87 -13.44 -3.48
N ALA A 129 -1.66 -14.03 -2.56
CA ALA A 129 -2.05 -13.49 -1.25
C ALA A 129 -0.92 -12.88 -0.40
N THR A 130 0.34 -13.28 -0.63
CA THR A 130 1.51 -12.82 0.12
C THR A 130 2.60 -12.16 -0.74
N ARG A 131 2.38 -12.03 -2.05
CA ARG A 131 3.36 -11.45 -2.98
C ARG A 131 3.26 -9.94 -3.06
N LEU A 132 2.09 -9.33 -2.86
CA LEU A 132 1.99 -7.88 -2.70
C LEU A 132 2.42 -7.48 -1.28
N LYS A 133 3.46 -6.64 -1.20
CA LYS A 133 4.16 -6.29 0.05
C LYS A 133 4.50 -4.81 0.09
N ALA A 134 4.60 -4.26 1.29
CA ALA A 134 5.25 -2.97 1.51
C ALA A 134 6.76 -3.15 1.72
N CYS A 135 7.57 -2.22 1.24
CA CYS A 135 9.01 -2.19 1.47
C CYS A 135 9.32 -2.15 2.97
N ALA A 136 10.15 -3.06 3.45
CA ALA A 136 10.52 -3.16 4.86
C ALA A 136 11.41 -2.00 5.36
N ALA A 137 11.86 -1.11 4.48
CA ALA A 137 12.53 0.12 4.88
C ALA A 137 11.48 1.12 5.42
N PRO A 138 11.54 1.53 6.71
CA PRO A 138 10.51 2.35 7.33
C PRO A 138 10.28 3.70 6.64
N GLU A 139 11.34 4.26 6.04
CA GLU A 139 11.24 5.52 5.30
C GLU A 139 10.73 5.39 3.86
N CYS A 140 10.57 4.16 3.35
CA CYS A 140 10.18 3.89 1.96
C CYS A 140 8.72 3.49 1.86
N ARG A 141 8.34 2.39 2.51
CA ARG A 141 6.98 1.80 2.51
C ARG A 141 6.34 1.59 1.12
N TRP A 142 7.12 1.71 0.04
CA TRP A 142 6.66 1.50 -1.33
C TRP A 142 6.08 0.10 -1.48
N VAL A 143 4.89 0.01 -2.05
CA VAL A 143 4.22 -1.28 -2.30
C VAL A 143 4.73 -1.86 -3.60
N PHE A 144 5.11 -3.14 -3.57
CA PHE A 144 5.64 -3.84 -4.72
C PHE A 144 5.12 -5.27 -4.77
N TYR A 145 5.13 -5.85 -5.95
CA TYR A 145 4.85 -7.27 -6.14
C TYR A 145 6.14 -8.12 -6.12
N ASP A 146 6.20 -9.08 -5.22
CA ASP A 146 7.33 -9.98 -5.04
C ASP A 146 7.32 -11.12 -6.07
N ARG A 147 8.15 -10.95 -7.10
CA ARG A 147 8.36 -11.96 -8.14
C ARG A 147 9.47 -12.95 -7.81
N ALA A 148 10.11 -12.86 -6.64
CA ALA A 148 11.10 -13.85 -6.24
C ALA A 148 10.42 -15.23 -6.12
N PRO A 149 11.04 -16.33 -6.60
CA PRO A 149 10.46 -17.67 -6.51
C PRO A 149 10.05 -18.04 -5.08
N SER A 150 10.91 -17.73 -4.11
CA SER A 150 10.72 -17.94 -2.67
C SER A 150 9.74 -16.98 -1.99
N SER A 151 9.23 -15.96 -2.70
CA SER A 151 8.33 -14.94 -2.14
C SER A 151 8.86 -14.34 -0.82
N ASN A 152 10.17 -14.13 -0.72
CA ASN A 152 10.86 -13.59 0.47
C ASN A 152 11.50 -12.22 0.23
N GLY A 153 11.13 -11.53 -0.85
CA GLY A 153 11.54 -10.16 -1.09
C GLY A 153 11.07 -9.23 0.02
N LEU A 154 11.99 -8.43 0.56
CA LEU A 154 11.76 -7.45 1.61
C LEU A 154 11.82 -5.99 1.11
N TRP A 155 12.49 -5.76 -0.01
CA TRP A 155 12.82 -4.41 -0.50
C TRP A 155 12.16 -4.16 -1.85
N CYS A 156 11.61 -2.97 -2.08
CA CYS A 156 11.04 -2.61 -3.38
C CYS A 156 12.11 -2.52 -4.48
N ASP A 157 13.32 -2.11 -4.12
CA ASP A 157 14.49 -2.05 -5.01
C ASP A 157 15.72 -2.46 -4.21
N MET A 158 16.46 -3.43 -4.74
CA MET A 158 17.64 -3.99 -4.08
C MET A 158 18.79 -2.98 -4.06
N ASP A 159 18.95 -2.20 -5.12
CA ASP A 159 20.06 -1.25 -5.29
C ASP A 159 19.82 0.02 -4.48
N VAL A 160 18.57 0.34 -4.19
CA VAL A 160 18.21 1.49 -3.35
C VAL A 160 17.97 1.08 -1.90
N CYS A 161 16.86 0.39 -1.63
CA CYS A 161 16.42 0.14 -0.25
C CYS A 161 17.29 -0.92 0.44
N GLY A 162 17.61 -2.01 -0.25
CA GLY A 162 18.41 -3.06 0.36
C GLY A 162 19.90 -2.69 0.50
N ALA A 163 20.46 -1.90 -0.42
CA ALA A 163 21.79 -1.31 -0.25
C ALA A 163 21.85 -0.37 0.96
N ARG A 164 20.87 0.52 1.13
CA ARG A 164 20.75 1.39 2.32
C ARG A 164 20.69 0.58 3.62
N HIS A 165 19.90 -0.48 3.66
CA HIS A 165 19.84 -1.38 4.81
C HIS A 165 21.21 -2.02 5.11
N LYS A 166 21.89 -2.55 4.09
CA LYS A 166 23.25 -3.12 4.23
C LYS A 166 24.24 -2.10 4.79
N MET A 167 24.21 -0.86 4.29
CA MET A 167 25.10 0.21 4.76
C MET A 167 24.81 0.64 6.20
N ARG A 168 23.53 0.74 6.60
CA ARG A 168 23.15 0.99 8.00
C ARG A 168 23.69 -0.10 8.93
N ALA A 169 23.49 -1.37 8.56
CA ALA A 169 23.98 -2.51 9.34
C ALA A 169 25.52 -2.54 9.44
N TYR A 170 26.23 -2.19 8.36
CA TYR A 170 27.69 -2.06 8.38
C TYR A 170 28.15 -0.96 9.35
N ARG A 171 27.55 0.24 9.30
CA ARG A 171 27.88 1.36 10.19
C ARG A 171 27.61 1.03 11.67
N ALA A 172 26.51 0.35 11.96
CA ALA A 172 26.17 -0.09 13.31
C ALA A 172 27.24 -1.04 13.89
N ARG A 173 27.81 -1.92 13.06
CA ARG A 173 28.90 -2.84 13.46
C ARG A 173 30.28 -2.16 13.52
N GLY A 174 30.58 -1.27 12.57
CA GLY A 174 31.86 -0.54 12.51
C GLY A 174 32.05 0.49 13.62
N GLY A 175 30.96 1.07 14.15
CA GLY A 175 31.00 2.00 15.29
C GLY A 175 31.19 1.34 16.66
N ALA A 176 31.14 0.00 16.73
CA ALA A 176 31.45 -0.77 17.94
C ALA A 176 32.92 -1.19 18.01
N ALA A 177 33.60 -1.32 16.86
CA ALA A 177 35.04 -1.63 16.81
C ALA A 177 35.90 -0.41 17.16
N ALA A 178 35.50 0.81 16.74
CA ALA A 178 36.24 2.04 17.02
C ALA A 178 36.16 2.55 18.48
N ARG A 179 35.44 1.85 19.37
CA ARG A 179 35.28 2.21 20.79
C ARG A 179 36.03 1.31 21.77
N ARG A 180 36.85 0.36 21.28
CA ARG A 180 37.64 -0.55 22.12
C ARG A 180 39.14 -0.21 22.20
N ASP A 181 39.58 0.83 21.50
CA ASP A 181 40.99 1.27 21.45
C ASP A 181 41.19 2.69 22.02
N GLY A 182 40.33 3.13 22.95
CA GLY A 182 40.39 4.45 23.61
C GLY A 182 40.56 4.34 25.11
#